data_AF-A0AAW3XH55-F1
#
_entry.id   AF-A0AAW3XH55-F1
#
_cell.length_a   1.000
_cell.length_b   1.000
_cell.length_c   1.000
_cell.angle_alpha   90.00
_cell.angle_beta   90.00
_cell.angle_gamma   90.00
#
_symmetry.space_group_name_H-M   'P 1'
#
loop_
_entity.id
_entity.type
_entity.pdbx_description
1 polymer ?
#
loop_
_entity_poly.entity_id
_entity_poly.type
_entity_poly.pdbx_seq_one_letter_code
_entity_poly.pdbx_strand_id
1 'polypeptide(L)'
;MNENDIDQSLLELLARYFYYIDPNEENTAFLEANKDEQDLCYFVAYRYIKENKTQDLIDALKEQKDEDYIKAMKDYVYGGGKYGYR
;
A
#
# COMPACT_ATOMS: atom_id res chain seq x y z
N MET A 1 1.42 -21.71 6.64
CA MET A 1 1.15 -20.26 6.71
C MET A 1 -0.25 -20.11 7.27
N ASN A 2 -0.42 -19.42 8.39
CA ASN A 2 -1.76 -19.14 8.93
C ASN A 2 -2.48 -18.24 7.92
N GLU A 3 -3.77 -18.50 7.69
CA GLU A 3 -4.62 -17.71 6.79
C GLU A 3 -4.81 -16.24 7.25
N ASN A 4 -4.15 -15.82 8.34
CA ASN A 4 -4.33 -14.56 9.04
C ASN A 4 -3.11 -13.62 9.07
N ASP A 5 -1.94 -14.02 8.55
CA ASP A 5 -0.78 -13.11 8.52
C ASP A 5 -0.74 -12.32 7.22
N ILE A 6 -1.55 -11.26 7.17
CA ILE A 6 -1.38 -10.19 6.18
C ILE A 6 -0.27 -9.29 6.67
N ASP A 7 0.67 -8.98 5.80
CA ASP A 7 1.70 -8.02 6.12
C ASP A 7 1.07 -6.62 6.27
N GLN A 8 1.06 -6.15 7.51
CA GLN A 8 0.44 -4.89 7.90
C GLN A 8 1.09 -3.69 7.22
N SER A 9 2.38 -3.78 6.90
CA SER A 9 3.09 -2.69 6.21
C SER A 9 2.63 -2.57 4.76
N LEU A 10 2.38 -3.69 4.07
CA LEU A 10 1.81 -3.68 2.72
C LEU A 10 0.38 -3.16 2.74
N LEU A 11 -0.39 -3.61 3.74
CA LEU A 11 -1.79 -3.21 3.90
C LEU A 11 -1.89 -1.68 4.09
N GLU A 12 -1.05 -1.11 4.95
CA GLU A 12 -0.99 0.34 5.18
C GLU A 12 -0.56 1.11 3.93
N LEU A 13 0.49 0.67 3.24
CA LEU A 13 0.97 1.30 2.01
C LEU A 13 -0.13 1.33 0.93
N LEU A 14 -0.83 0.22 0.75
CA LEU A 14 -1.92 0.09 -0.20
C LEU A 14 -3.14 0.94 0.19
N ALA A 15 -3.52 0.95 1.46
CA ALA A 15 -4.66 1.75 1.91
C ALA A 15 -4.40 3.25 1.67
N ARG A 16 -3.19 3.72 1.94
CA ARG A 16 -2.75 5.10 1.66
C ARG A 16 -2.75 5.41 0.16
N TYR A 17 -2.29 4.47 -0.68
CA TYR A 17 -2.40 4.59 -2.14
C TYR A 17 -3.85 4.75 -2.60
N PHE A 18 -4.77 3.93 -2.10
CA PHE A 18 -6.18 4.02 -2.47
C PHE A 18 -6.86 5.32 -1.98
N TYR A 19 -6.25 5.98 -1.00
CA TYR A 19 -6.64 7.31 -0.53
C TYR A 19 -5.85 8.45 -1.22
N TYR A 20 -5.07 8.16 -2.27
CA TYR A 20 -4.26 9.13 -3.01
C TYR A 20 -3.18 9.85 -2.19
N ILE A 21 -2.65 9.23 -1.14
CA ILE A 21 -1.57 9.80 -0.31
C ILE A 21 -0.21 9.31 -0.79
N ASP A 22 0.57 10.24 -1.37
CA ASP A 22 1.95 9.97 -1.78
C ASP A 22 2.69 9.19 -0.68
N PRO A 23 3.40 8.11 -1.02
CA PRO A 23 4.08 7.26 -0.06
C PRO A 23 5.17 8.00 0.74
N ASN A 24 5.66 9.13 0.23
CA ASN A 24 6.66 9.98 0.87
C ASN A 24 6.04 11.13 1.69
N GLU A 25 4.73 11.36 1.60
CA GLU A 25 4.04 12.38 2.39
C GLU A 25 3.57 11.82 3.75
N GLU A 26 3.30 12.73 4.70
CA GLU A 26 2.67 12.36 5.96
C GLU A 26 1.24 11.85 5.72
N ASN A 27 0.81 10.82 6.44
CA ASN A 27 -0.56 10.28 6.32
C ASN A 27 -1.61 11.10 7.06
N THR A 28 -1.33 12.36 7.41
CA THR A 28 -2.23 13.21 8.20
C THR A 28 -3.63 13.27 7.59
N ALA A 29 -3.73 13.43 6.26
CA ALA A 29 -5.02 13.44 5.56
C ALA A 29 -5.77 12.10 5.60
N PHE A 30 -5.05 10.97 5.61
CA PHE A 30 -5.65 9.63 5.75
C PHE A 30 -6.09 9.36 7.21
N LEU A 31 -5.30 9.82 8.18
CA LEU A 31 -5.63 9.70 9.60
C LEU A 31 -6.82 10.58 10.01
N GLU A 32 -6.96 11.73 9.37
CA GLU A 32 -8.11 12.65 9.54
C GLU A 32 -9.34 12.24 8.74
N ALA A 33 -9.20 11.32 7.77
CA ALA A 33 -10.32 10.77 7.02
C ALA A 33 -11.32 10.10 7.99
N ASN A 34 -12.60 10.09 7.62
CA ASN A 34 -13.58 9.44 8.48
C ASN A 34 -13.37 7.91 8.48
N LYS A 35 -13.89 7.24 9.52
CA LYS A 35 -13.66 5.80 9.68
C LYS A 35 -14.15 4.97 8.50
N ASP A 36 -15.28 5.35 7.89
CA ASP A 36 -15.84 4.60 6.75
C ASP A 36 -14.91 4.70 5.52
N GLU A 37 -14.30 5.86 5.29
CA GLU A 37 -13.30 6.08 4.23
C GLU A 37 -12.03 5.25 4.47
N GLN A 38 -11.53 5.24 5.71
CA GLN A 38 -10.36 4.42 6.08
C GLN A 38 -10.67 2.93 5.91
N ASP A 39 -11.81 2.46 6.44
CA ASP A 39 -12.24 1.07 6.36
C ASP A 39 -12.41 0.60 4.90
N LEU A 40 -12.91 1.48 4.02
CA LEU A 40 -12.97 1.23 2.58
C LEU A 40 -11.59 1.03 1.95
N CYS A 41 -10.63 1.90 2.27
CA CYS A 41 -9.26 1.79 1.75
C CYS A 41 -8.59 0.49 2.22
N TYR A 42 -8.71 0.17 3.51
CA TYR A 42 -8.20 -1.08 4.07
C TYR A 42 -8.88 -2.31 3.48
N PHE A 43 -10.20 -2.25 3.23
CA PHE A 43 -10.92 -3.33 2.58
C PHE A 43 -10.41 -3.62 1.18
N VAL A 44 -10.20 -2.58 0.36
CA VAL A 44 -9.66 -2.74 -1.00
C VAL A 44 -8.22 -3.26 -0.94
N ALA A 45 -7.38 -2.69 -0.09
CA ALA A 45 -6.00 -3.12 0.13
C ALA A 45 -5.91 -4.59 0.54
N TYR A 46 -6.74 -5.01 1.50
CA TYR A 46 -6.84 -6.41 1.94
C TYR A 46 -7.15 -7.35 0.77
N ARG A 47 -8.12 -6.98 -0.09
CA ARG A 47 -8.49 -7.80 -1.25
C ARG A 47 -7.36 -7.91 -2.27
N TYR A 48 -6.64 -6.83 -2.53
CA TYR A 48 -5.49 -6.85 -3.44
C TYR A 48 -4.40 -7.81 -2.95
N ILE A 49 -4.11 -7.81 -1.64
CA ILE A 49 -3.12 -8.73 -1.04
C ILE A 49 -3.63 -10.16 -1.11
N LYS A 50 -4.87 -10.43 -0.69
CA LYS A 50 -5.45 -11.78 -0.66
C LYS A 50 -5.59 -12.40 -2.05
N GLU A 51 -5.90 -11.59 -3.06
CA GLU A 51 -6.04 -12.03 -4.45
C GLU A 51 -4.69 -12.06 -5.19
N ASN A 52 -3.57 -11.77 -4.50
CA ASN A 52 -2.22 -11.70 -5.05
C ASN A 52 -2.08 -10.75 -6.26
N LYS A 53 -2.84 -9.64 -6.24
CA LYS A 53 -2.94 -8.62 -7.30
C LYS A 53 -1.94 -7.48 -7.17
N THR A 54 -1.00 -7.58 -6.24
CA THR A 54 0.03 -6.53 -6.02
C THR A 54 0.87 -6.31 -7.28
N GLN A 55 1.13 -7.36 -8.07
CA GLN A 55 1.86 -7.23 -9.33
C GLN A 55 1.06 -6.47 -10.39
N ASP A 56 -0.22 -6.79 -10.54
CA ASP A 56 -1.12 -6.11 -11.47
C ASP A 56 -1.21 -4.60 -11.15
N LEU A 57 -1.19 -4.26 -9.86
CA LEU A 57 -1.16 -2.87 -9.41
C LEU A 57 0.14 -2.16 -9.80
N ILE A 58 1.30 -2.80 -9.61
CA ILE A 58 2.59 -2.25 -10.04
C ILE A 58 2.60 -2.00 -11.55
N ASP A 59 1.99 -2.88 -12.34
CA ASP A 59 1.91 -2.73 -13.79
C ASP A 59 0.96 -1.59 -14.21
N ALA A 60 -0.19 -1.46 -13.55
CA ALA A 60 -1.10 -0.33 -13.75
C ALA A 60 -0.45 1.03 -13.41
N LEU A 61 0.36 1.09 -12.35
CA LEU A 61 1.10 2.29 -11.97
C LEU A 61 2.13 2.72 -13.03
N LYS A 62 2.78 1.75 -13.71
CA LYS A 62 3.71 2.06 -14.82
C LYS A 62 3.02 2.75 -15.98
N GLU A 63 1.79 2.36 -16.31
CA GLU A 63 1.00 3.01 -17.36
C GLU A 63 0.66 4.46 -17.00
N GLN A 64 0.43 4.72 -15.71
CA GLN A 64 0.15 6.06 -15.16
C GLN A 64 1.42 6.91 -14.96
N LYS A 65 2.61 6.33 -15.13
CA LYS A 65 3.93 6.96 -14.88
C LYS A 65 4.08 7.47 -13.45
N ASP A 66 3.51 6.74 -12.49
CA ASP A 66 3.58 7.08 -11.08
C ASP A 66 4.85 6.48 -10.45
N GLU A 67 5.99 7.12 -10.69
CA GLU A 67 7.32 6.61 -10.34
C GLU A 67 7.51 6.42 -8.82
N ASP A 68 6.90 7.27 -8.01
CA ASP A 68 7.01 7.24 -6.55
C ASP A 68 6.31 6.01 -5.96
N TYR A 69 5.08 5.73 -6.38
CA TYR A 69 4.39 4.52 -5.94
C TYR A 69 4.98 3.25 -6.53
N ILE A 70 5.44 3.26 -7.79
CA ILE A 70 6.18 2.12 -8.37
C ILE A 70 7.40 1.81 -7.51
N LYS A 71 8.14 2.84 -7.09
CA LYS A 71 9.32 2.68 -6.25
C LYS A 71 8.95 2.14 -4.86
N ALA A 72 7.99 2.76 -4.17
CA ALA A 72 7.56 2.32 -2.83
C ALA A 72 7.11 0.85 -2.83
N MET A 73 6.33 0.44 -3.83
CA MET A 73 5.85 -0.93 -3.98
C MET A 73 6.98 -1.90 -4.33
N LYS A 74 7.94 -1.52 -5.18
CA LYS A 74 9.10 -2.35 -5.49
C LYS A 74 10.06 -2.49 -4.32
N ASP A 75 10.33 -1.40 -3.60
CA ASP A 75 11.17 -1.39 -2.40
C ASP A 75 10.58 -2.32 -1.34
N TYR A 76 9.26 -2.35 -1.24
CA TYR A 76 8.54 -3.24 -0.36
C TYR A 76 8.56 -4.71 -0.84
N VAL A 77 8.14 -4.98 -2.07
CA VAL A 77 7.96 -6.35 -2.62
C VAL A 77 9.28 -7.05 -2.93
N TYR A 78 10.28 -6.31 -3.45
CA TYR A 78 11.56 -6.86 -3.91
C TYR A 78 12.77 -6.37 -3.12
N GLY A 79 12.64 -5.24 -2.42
CA GLY A 79 13.75 -4.63 -1.69
C GLY A 79 14.06 -5.29 -0.34
N GLY A 80 13.18 -6.14 0.19
CA GLY A 80 13.43 -6.95 1.38
C GLY A 80 13.84 -6.12 2.60
N GLY A 81 12.85 -5.56 3.31
CA GLY A 81 12.95 -5.15 4.72
C GLY A 81 14.23 -4.41 5.14
N LYS A 82 14.43 -3.17 4.68
CA LYS A 82 15.49 -2.28 5.21
C LYS A 82 15.06 -0.82 5.32
N TYR A 83 14.00 -0.57 6.09
CA TYR A 83 13.97 0.59 6.99
C TYR A 83 14.11 -0.02 8.40
N GLY A 84 15.21 0.09 9.13
CA GLY A 84 16.09 1.24 9.23
C GLY A 84 15.67 2.19 10.35
N TYR A 85 15.11 1.69 11.47
CA TYR A 85 15.13 2.42 12.74
C TYR A 85 16.42 2.06 13.48
N ARG A 86 17.35 3.02 13.52
CA ARG A 86 18.33 3.16 14.59
C ARG A 86 17.73 4.02 15.69
#